data_AF-A0A938DVN2-F1
#
_entry.id   AF-A0A938DVN2-F1
#
_cell.length_a   1.000
_cell.length_b   1.000
_cell.length_c   1.000
_cell.angle_alpha   90.00
_cell.angle_beta   90.00
_cell.angle_gamma   90.00
#
_symmetry.space_group_name_H-M   'P 1'
#
loop_
_entity.id
_entity.type
_entity.pdbx_description
1 polymer ?
#
loop_
_entity_poly.entity_id
_entity_poly.type
_entity_poly.pdbx_seq_one_letter_code
_entity_poly.pdbx_strand_id
1 'polypeptide(L)'
;MARTPELVTPGLPTGPITMPGDKNIPTYDKHLYAESHGKYRATLGSWEAHVLSVESARPGFVAWYRNPTGGQRALRVPYDTGNGYGKLYPDFVVLHEDDEDLRASIVDPHGHHLADAADKLRGLAAYAAEHGDEYARIVGVIQNAAGDFRMLDLKDATVRESLKAVRNKGDIEQAFADHGAAYS
;
A
#
# COMPACT_ATOMS: atom_id res chain seq x y z
N MET A 1 -26.51 -2.33 8.02
CA MET A 1 -26.55 -1.50 6.80
C MET A 1 -25.14 -1.06 6.47
N ALA A 2 -24.72 -1.23 5.22
CA ALA A 2 -23.43 -0.70 4.75
C ALA A 2 -23.45 0.84 4.90
N ARG A 3 -22.39 1.40 5.48
CA ARG A 3 -22.25 2.85 5.61
C ARG A 3 -21.66 3.39 4.31
N THR A 4 -22.14 4.56 3.88
CA THR A 4 -21.50 5.35 2.82
C THR A 4 -20.06 5.62 3.20
N PRO A 5 -19.09 5.54 2.26
CA PRO A 5 -17.74 5.99 2.51
C PRO A 5 -17.69 7.46 2.93
N GLU A 6 -16.77 7.81 3.82
CA GLU A 6 -16.55 9.16 4.31
C GLU A 6 -15.03 9.42 4.41
N LEU A 7 -14.62 10.63 4.04
CA LEU A 7 -13.25 11.09 4.21
C LEU A 7 -12.93 11.25 5.69
N VAL A 8 -11.85 10.63 6.15
CA VAL A 8 -11.37 10.74 7.54
C VAL A 8 -9.87 10.98 7.51
N THR A 9 -9.41 12.05 8.17
CA THR A 9 -7.98 12.30 8.38
C THR A 9 -7.46 11.36 9.48
N PRO A 10 -6.45 10.51 9.21
CA PRO A 10 -5.85 9.67 10.24
C PRO A 10 -5.20 10.52 11.33
N GLY A 11 -5.45 10.18 12.59
CA GLY A 11 -4.80 10.85 13.73
C GLY A 11 -3.36 10.38 13.90
N LEU A 12 -2.39 11.29 13.86
CA LEU A 12 -1.01 10.97 14.23
C LEU A 12 -0.85 10.96 15.76
N PRO A 13 -0.05 10.03 16.33
CA PRO A 13 0.30 10.07 17.75
C PRO A 13 1.08 11.35 18.07
N THR A 14 0.80 11.92 19.24
CA THR A 14 1.48 13.13 19.75
C THR A 14 2.73 12.81 20.57
N GLY A 15 3.20 11.56 20.55
CA GLY A 15 4.37 11.11 21.30
C GLY A 15 5.02 9.85 20.69
N PRO A 16 6.24 9.52 21.13
CA PRO A 16 6.97 8.36 20.60
C PRO A 16 6.22 7.07 20.90
N ILE A 17 6.06 6.23 19.88
CA ILE A 17 5.55 4.88 20.06
C ILE A 17 6.75 3.95 20.11
N THR A 18 7.29 3.77 21.31
CA THR A 18 8.18 2.64 21.59
C THR A 18 7.31 1.40 21.73
N MET A 19 7.42 0.46 20.79
CA MET A 19 6.80 -0.85 20.97
C MET A 19 7.71 -1.72 21.85
N PRO A 20 7.36 -2.04 23.10
CA PRO A 20 8.03 -3.11 23.83
C PRO A 20 7.77 -4.42 23.08
N GLY A 21 8.83 -5.17 22.81
CA GLY A 21 8.74 -6.43 22.09
C GLY A 21 9.99 -7.28 22.34
N ASP A 22 9.83 -8.58 22.11
CA ASP A 22 10.91 -9.57 22.23
C ASP A 22 12.15 -9.13 21.44
N LYS A 23 13.34 -9.40 21.98
CA LYS A 23 14.63 -9.03 21.38
C LYS A 23 14.82 -9.67 19.99
N ASN A 24 14.07 -10.73 19.69
CA ASN A 24 14.14 -11.49 18.45
C ASN A 24 13.27 -10.97 17.29
N ILE A 25 12.48 -9.90 17.48
CA ILE A 25 11.70 -9.31 16.39
C ILE A 25 12.62 -8.43 15.52
N PRO A 26 12.58 -8.56 14.18
CA PRO A 26 13.30 -7.67 13.28
C PRO A 26 12.99 -6.19 13.54
N THR A 27 14.03 -5.38 13.37
CA THR A 27 13.97 -3.95 13.61
C THR A 27 14.30 -3.18 12.35
N TYR A 28 13.52 -2.14 12.07
CA TYR A 28 13.62 -1.34 10.86
C TYR A 28 13.81 0.13 11.22
N ASP A 29 14.67 0.81 10.47
CA ASP A 29 14.90 2.24 10.64
C ASP A 29 13.80 3.05 9.90
N LYS A 30 13.71 4.35 10.20
CA LYS A 30 12.89 5.32 9.44
C LYS A 30 11.39 5.03 9.40
N HIS A 31 10.86 4.24 10.34
CA HIS A 31 9.41 4.16 10.51
C HIS A 31 8.89 5.48 11.09
N LEU A 32 7.72 5.95 10.65
CA LEU A 32 7.14 7.25 11.01
C LEU A 32 6.99 7.46 12.54
N TYR A 33 6.80 6.39 13.30
CA TYR A 33 6.68 6.43 14.77
C TYR A 33 7.97 6.11 15.52
N ALA A 34 9.05 5.81 14.82
CA ALA A 34 10.34 5.63 15.45
C ALA A 34 10.97 6.99 15.76
N GLU A 35 11.59 7.12 16.94
CA GLU A 35 12.41 8.29 17.25
C GLU A 35 13.62 8.39 16.30
N SER A 36 14.28 9.55 16.26
CA SER A 36 15.43 9.83 15.37
C SER A 36 16.57 8.79 15.44
N HIS A 37 16.68 8.07 16.55
CA HIS A 37 17.62 6.96 16.76
C HIS A 37 16.95 5.63 17.14
N GLY A 38 15.61 5.58 17.10
CA GLY A 38 14.82 4.40 17.43
C GLY A 38 14.69 3.48 16.23
N LYS A 39 14.72 2.16 16.48
CA LYS A 39 14.28 1.19 15.49
C LYS A 39 12.84 0.78 15.77
N TYR A 40 12.05 0.60 14.73
CA TYR A 40 10.70 0.07 14.83
C TYR A 40 10.71 -1.45 14.72
N ARG A 41 10.11 -2.13 15.69
CA ARG A 41 9.97 -3.58 15.69
C ARG A 41 8.74 -3.97 14.88
N ALA A 42 8.92 -4.80 13.86
CA ALA A 42 7.82 -5.32 13.06
C ALA A 42 8.11 -6.74 12.57
N THR A 43 7.08 -7.57 12.54
CA THR A 43 7.09 -8.79 11.74
C THR A 43 6.46 -8.46 10.40
N LEU A 44 7.28 -8.46 9.34
CA LEU A 44 6.84 -8.26 7.96
C LEU A 44 6.83 -9.60 7.23
N GLY A 45 5.83 -9.83 6.39
CA GLY A 45 5.82 -10.93 5.42
C GLY A 45 6.92 -10.76 4.37
N SER A 46 7.17 -11.79 3.56
CA SER A 46 8.23 -11.75 2.54
C SER A 46 8.04 -10.61 1.53
N TRP A 47 6.80 -10.38 1.08
CA TRP A 47 6.50 -9.31 0.12
C TRP A 47 6.58 -7.93 0.75
N GLU A 48 6.10 -7.77 1.99
CA GLU A 48 6.23 -6.52 2.75
C GLU A 48 7.70 -6.15 2.96
N ALA A 49 8.53 -7.13 3.35
CA ALA A 49 9.96 -6.94 3.55
C ALA A 49 10.67 -6.58 2.23
N HIS A 50 10.31 -7.22 1.12
CA HIS A 50 10.83 -6.86 -0.20
C HIS A 50 10.43 -5.45 -0.60
N VAL A 51 9.15 -5.10 -0.47
CA VAL A 51 8.64 -3.74 -0.76
C VAL A 51 9.40 -2.68 0.04
N LEU A 52 9.54 -2.88 1.34
CA LEU A 52 10.27 -1.94 2.19
C LEU A 52 11.76 -1.85 1.79
N SER A 53 12.39 -2.98 1.44
CA SER A 53 13.78 -2.99 0.96
C SER A 53 13.94 -2.18 -0.33
N VAL A 54 13.03 -2.34 -1.30
CA VAL A 54 13.07 -1.58 -2.57
C VAL A 54 12.84 -0.10 -2.31
N GLU A 55 11.77 0.24 -1.60
CA GLU A 55 11.37 1.63 -1.37
C GLU A 55 12.39 2.41 -0.51
N SER A 56 12.99 1.76 0.49
CA SER A 56 14.03 2.39 1.32
C SER A 56 15.35 2.63 0.60
N ALA A 57 15.60 1.93 -0.52
CA ALA A 57 16.77 2.12 -1.36
C ALA A 57 16.57 3.19 -2.45
N ARG A 58 15.34 3.67 -2.66
CA ARG A 58 15.05 4.71 -3.66
C ARG A 58 15.64 6.06 -3.23
N PRO A 59 16.15 6.87 -4.18
CA PRO A 59 16.52 8.25 -3.90
C PRO A 59 15.37 9.02 -3.28
N GLY A 60 15.68 9.91 -2.33
CA GLY A 60 14.69 10.74 -1.66
C GLY A 60 13.89 10.02 -0.56
N PHE A 61 14.08 8.73 -0.28
CA PHE A 61 13.36 8.04 0.81
C PHE A 61 13.57 8.73 2.17
N VAL A 62 12.47 9.09 2.82
CA VAL A 62 12.48 9.76 4.14
C VAL A 62 12.02 8.83 5.24
N ALA A 63 10.84 8.24 5.09
CA ALA A 63 10.20 7.41 6.10
C ALA A 63 9.12 6.50 5.53
N TRP A 64 8.67 5.54 6.32
CA TRP A 64 7.55 4.65 5.97
C TRP A 64 6.59 4.48 7.14
N TYR A 65 5.34 4.22 6.81
CA TYR A 65 4.27 3.91 7.74
C TYR A 65 3.61 2.59 7.35
N ARG A 66 3.63 1.61 8.26
CA ARG A 66 2.82 0.40 8.10
C ARG A 66 1.40 0.68 8.54
N ASN A 67 0.48 0.65 7.60
CA ASN A 67 -0.92 0.93 7.85
C ASN A 67 -1.56 -0.20 8.69
N PRO A 68 -2.19 0.12 9.83
CA PRO A 68 -2.86 -0.90 10.65
C PRO A 68 -4.20 -1.33 10.03
N THR A 69 -4.65 -2.52 10.38
CA THR A 69 -5.92 -3.11 9.89
C THR A 69 -7.17 -2.60 10.63
N GLY A 70 -7.18 -1.31 11.02
CA GLY A 70 -8.30 -0.68 11.71
C GLY A 70 -7.89 0.41 12.71
N GLY A 71 -8.89 0.97 13.40
CA GLY A 71 -8.70 2.10 14.32
C GLY A 71 -8.62 3.46 13.62
N GLN A 72 -8.41 4.51 14.40
CA GLN A 72 -8.38 5.91 13.92
C GLN A 72 -7.09 6.29 13.17
N ARG A 73 -6.12 5.39 13.13
CA ARG A 73 -4.81 5.61 12.49
C ARG A 73 -4.70 4.91 11.13
N ALA A 74 -5.71 4.12 10.76
CA ALA A 74 -5.70 3.36 9.52
C ALA A 74 -6.17 4.22 8.34
N LEU A 75 -5.38 4.26 7.28
CA LEU A 75 -5.86 4.64 5.96
C LEU A 75 -6.80 3.54 5.47
N ARG A 76 -8.05 3.90 5.17
CA ARG A 76 -9.08 2.96 4.74
C ARG A 76 -9.60 3.35 3.36
N VAL A 77 -9.54 2.41 2.44
CA VAL A 77 -10.09 2.53 1.10
C VAL A 77 -11.39 1.71 1.01
N PRO A 78 -12.54 2.32 0.71
CA PRO A 78 -13.76 1.56 0.44
C PRO A 78 -13.63 0.82 -0.90
N TYR A 79 -14.23 -0.36 -1.01
CA TYR A 79 -14.35 -1.05 -2.30
C TYR A 79 -15.71 -1.74 -2.42
N ASP A 80 -16.23 -1.85 -3.64
CA ASP A 80 -17.52 -2.47 -3.90
C ASP A 80 -17.40 -4.00 -3.91
N THR A 81 -18.28 -4.67 -3.16
CA THR A 81 -18.39 -6.14 -3.07
C THR A 81 -19.58 -6.70 -3.85
N GLY A 82 -20.34 -5.85 -4.56
CA GLY A 82 -21.61 -6.14 -5.21
C GLY A 82 -22.82 -6.12 -4.26
N ASN A 83 -22.61 -6.32 -2.95
CA ASN A 83 -23.66 -6.31 -1.92
C ASN A 83 -23.49 -5.15 -0.91
N GLY A 84 -22.64 -4.18 -1.23
CA GLY A 84 -22.25 -3.07 -0.37
C GLY A 84 -20.75 -2.84 -0.38
N TYR A 85 -20.23 -2.13 0.63
CA TYR A 85 -18.83 -1.73 0.69
C TYR A 85 -18.00 -2.58 1.66
N GLY A 86 -16.88 -3.09 1.15
CA GLY A 86 -15.78 -3.65 1.90
C GLY A 86 -14.79 -2.58 2.37
N LYS A 87 -13.75 -3.00 3.10
CA LYS A 87 -12.69 -2.14 3.62
C LYS A 87 -11.33 -2.70 3.22
N LEU A 88 -10.59 -1.95 2.43
CA LEU A 88 -9.19 -2.21 2.12
C LEU A 88 -8.31 -1.31 3.02
N TYR A 89 -7.22 -1.88 3.49
CA TYR A 89 -6.16 -1.16 4.21
C TYR A 89 -4.87 -1.41 3.44
N PRO A 90 -4.44 -0.48 2.56
CA PRO A 90 -3.19 -0.64 1.83
C PRO A 90 -2.01 -0.75 2.80
N ASP A 91 -1.04 -1.64 2.57
CA ASP A 91 -0.05 -1.96 3.62
C ASP A 91 0.89 -0.80 3.98
N PHE A 92 1.36 -0.02 3.00
CA PHE A 92 2.33 1.05 3.26
C PHE A 92 1.93 2.42 2.74
N VAL A 93 2.28 3.43 3.53
CA VAL A 93 2.50 4.81 3.07
C VAL A 93 3.99 5.11 3.17
N VAL A 94 4.62 5.47 2.05
CA VAL A 94 6.05 5.79 1.94
C VAL A 94 6.21 7.28 1.69
N LEU A 95 7.04 7.93 2.50
CA LEU A 95 7.37 9.35 2.39
C LEU A 95 8.73 9.51 1.70
N HIS A 96 8.77 10.38 0.70
CA HIS A 96 9.97 10.70 -0.06
C HIS A 96 10.01 12.18 -0.42
N GLU A 97 11.21 12.73 -0.56
CA GLU A 97 11.46 14.07 -1.09
C GLU A 97 11.67 14.00 -2.61
N ASP A 98 10.99 14.88 -3.34
CA ASP A 98 11.18 15.12 -4.77
C ASP A 98 11.27 16.63 -4.99
N ASP A 99 12.32 17.09 -5.69
CA ASP A 99 12.56 18.49 -6.08
C ASP A 99 11.98 19.57 -5.13
N GLU A 100 12.30 19.44 -3.83
CA GLU A 100 11.96 20.35 -2.70
C GLU A 100 10.64 20.08 -1.94
N ASP A 101 9.79 19.13 -2.36
CA ASP A 101 8.54 18.79 -1.67
C ASP A 101 8.54 17.38 -1.06
N LEU A 102 8.02 17.27 0.17
CA LEU A 102 7.74 15.99 0.81
C LEU A 102 6.44 15.39 0.24
N ARG A 103 6.54 14.23 -0.40
CA ARG A 103 5.41 13.54 -1.03
C ARG A 103 5.19 12.15 -0.43
N ALA A 104 3.93 11.71 -0.44
CA ALA A 104 3.53 10.39 0.01
C ALA A 104 3.23 9.45 -1.18
N SER A 105 3.56 8.18 -1.06
CA SER A 105 3.12 7.11 -1.97
C SER A 105 2.38 6.03 -1.20
N ILE A 106 1.30 5.49 -1.77
CA ILE A 106 0.67 4.26 -1.29
C ILE A 106 1.31 3.08 -2.03
N VAL A 107 1.78 2.08 -1.30
CA VAL A 107 2.36 0.85 -1.86
C VAL A 107 1.69 -0.35 -1.21
N ASP A 108 0.95 -1.12 -2.00
CA ASP A 108 0.18 -2.28 -1.55
C ASP A 108 0.75 -3.59 -2.14
N PRO A 109 1.54 -4.38 -1.40
CA PRO A 109 1.85 -5.77 -1.74
C PRO A 109 0.56 -6.59 -1.78
N HIS A 110 -0.04 -6.64 -2.95
CA HIS A 110 -1.39 -7.09 -3.16
C HIS A 110 -1.47 -8.61 -3.15
N GLY A 111 -1.85 -9.20 -2.01
CA GLY A 111 -2.01 -10.63 -1.79
C GLY A 111 -3.10 -11.26 -2.68
N HIS A 112 -2.83 -11.39 -3.98
CA HIS A 112 -3.78 -11.73 -5.03
C HIS A 112 -4.32 -13.17 -4.99
N HIS A 113 -3.92 -13.95 -3.98
CA HIS A 113 -4.46 -15.27 -3.70
C HIS A 113 -5.75 -15.23 -2.87
N LEU A 114 -6.13 -14.07 -2.33
CA LEU A 114 -7.35 -13.90 -1.55
C LEU A 114 -8.58 -13.77 -2.45
N ALA A 115 -9.72 -14.31 -2.00
CA ALA A 115 -10.97 -14.31 -2.75
C ALA A 115 -11.48 -12.89 -3.08
N ASP A 116 -11.14 -11.90 -2.26
CA ASP A 116 -11.54 -10.51 -2.42
C ASP A 116 -10.46 -9.62 -3.07
N ALA A 117 -9.35 -10.21 -3.54
CA ALA A 117 -8.24 -9.45 -4.10
C ALA A 117 -8.65 -8.61 -5.32
N ALA A 118 -9.43 -9.18 -6.24
CA ALA A 118 -9.88 -8.46 -7.43
C ALA A 118 -10.70 -7.21 -7.05
N ASP A 119 -11.63 -7.36 -6.11
CA ASP A 119 -12.49 -6.27 -5.65
C ASP A 119 -11.67 -5.18 -4.95
N LYS A 120 -10.71 -5.57 -4.12
CA LYS A 120 -9.77 -4.66 -3.46
C LYS A 120 -8.90 -3.90 -4.45
N LEU A 121 -8.33 -4.57 -5.45
CA LEU A 121 -7.49 -3.93 -6.47
C LEU A 121 -8.29 -2.89 -7.27
N ARG A 122 -9.53 -3.24 -7.65
CA ARG A 122 -10.45 -2.28 -8.30
C ARG A 122 -10.79 -1.11 -7.38
N GLY A 123 -11.01 -1.36 -6.09
CA GLY A 123 -11.23 -0.32 -5.10
C GLY A 123 -10.06 0.64 -4.94
N LEU A 124 -8.83 0.12 -4.89
CA LEU A 124 -7.62 0.94 -4.82
C LEU A 124 -7.41 1.76 -6.10
N ALA A 125 -7.73 1.19 -7.27
CA ALA A 125 -7.71 1.89 -8.54
C ALA A 125 -8.75 3.03 -8.59
N ALA A 126 -9.96 2.79 -8.07
CA ALA A 126 -10.99 3.83 -7.96
C ALA A 126 -10.57 4.95 -7.00
N TYR A 127 -9.98 4.60 -5.86
CA TYR A 127 -9.40 5.56 -4.91
C TYR A 127 -8.30 6.41 -5.56
N ALA A 128 -7.44 5.80 -6.37
CA ALA A 128 -6.41 6.51 -7.12
C ALA A 128 -6.96 7.48 -8.16
N ALA A 129 -8.13 7.17 -8.76
CA ALA A 129 -8.79 8.08 -9.70
C ALA A 129 -9.34 9.34 -8.99
N GLU A 130 -9.82 9.20 -7.75
CA GLU A 130 -10.45 10.29 -7.00
C GLU A 130 -9.43 11.13 -6.20
N HIS A 131 -8.39 10.49 -5.66
CA HIS A 131 -7.46 11.12 -4.71
C HIS A 131 -5.99 11.05 -5.17
N GLY A 132 -5.72 10.64 -6.40
CA GLY A 132 -4.35 10.40 -6.89
C GLY A 132 -3.43 11.62 -6.86
N ASP A 133 -3.97 12.84 -6.84
CA ASP A 133 -3.20 14.09 -6.83
C ASP A 133 -2.52 14.35 -5.46
N GLU A 134 -3.08 13.81 -4.38
CA GLU A 134 -2.51 13.88 -3.03
C GLU A 134 -1.27 13.00 -2.86
N TYR A 135 -1.06 12.05 -3.78
CA TYR A 135 0.03 11.08 -3.72
C TYR A 135 0.96 11.22 -4.92
N ALA A 136 2.26 10.99 -4.72
CA ALA A 136 3.18 10.83 -5.84
C ALA A 136 2.81 9.58 -6.65
N ARG A 137 2.66 8.44 -5.96
CA ARG A 137 2.30 7.14 -6.54
C ARG A 137 1.23 6.44 -5.71
N ILE A 138 0.40 5.66 -6.38
CA ILE A 138 -0.45 4.64 -5.75
C ILE A 138 -0.22 3.36 -6.55
N VAL A 139 0.43 2.38 -5.96
CA VAL A 139 0.85 1.17 -6.67
C VAL A 139 0.39 -0.10 -5.98
N GLY A 140 -0.09 -1.05 -6.78
CA GLY A 140 -0.25 -2.44 -6.37
C GLY A 140 0.97 -3.25 -6.79
N VAL A 141 1.47 -4.13 -5.94
CA VAL A 141 2.67 -4.96 -6.19
C VAL A 141 2.32 -6.44 -6.04
N ILE A 142 2.72 -7.27 -6.99
CA ILE A 142 2.62 -8.74 -6.86
C ILE A 142 3.97 -9.40 -7.15
N GLN A 143 4.14 -10.62 -6.64
CA GLN A 143 5.14 -11.54 -7.17
C GLN A 143 4.49 -12.41 -8.25
N ASN A 144 5.08 -12.46 -9.44
CA ASN A 144 4.61 -13.32 -10.53
C ASN A 144 4.98 -14.79 -10.27
N ALA A 145 4.52 -15.70 -11.14
CA ALA A 145 4.82 -17.13 -11.03
C ALA A 145 6.32 -17.48 -11.21
N ALA A 146 7.11 -16.59 -11.83
CA ALA A 146 8.57 -16.74 -11.96
C ALA A 146 9.35 -16.30 -10.71
N GLY A 147 8.68 -15.64 -9.76
CA GLY A 147 9.29 -15.11 -8.54
C GLY A 147 9.69 -13.63 -8.64
N ASP A 148 9.44 -12.97 -9.77
CA ASP A 148 9.76 -11.55 -9.94
C ASP A 148 8.64 -10.65 -9.40
N PHE A 149 9.02 -9.56 -8.76
CA PHE A 149 8.09 -8.55 -8.30
C PHE A 149 7.77 -7.57 -9.41
N ARG A 150 6.48 -7.25 -9.54
CA ARG A 150 5.98 -6.28 -10.52
C ARG A 150 4.95 -5.37 -9.90
N MET A 151 4.90 -4.13 -10.39
CA MET A 151 3.96 -3.12 -9.93
C MET A 151 3.01 -2.68 -11.04
N LEU A 152 1.79 -2.31 -10.66
CA LEU A 152 0.88 -1.51 -11.46
C LEU A 152 0.83 -0.09 -10.90
N ASP A 153 0.98 0.90 -11.77
CA ASP A 153 0.67 2.29 -11.42
C ASP A 153 -0.83 2.51 -11.54
N LEU A 154 -1.50 2.67 -10.38
CA LEU A 154 -2.95 2.85 -10.33
C LEU A 154 -3.37 4.31 -10.63
N LYS A 155 -2.40 5.22 -10.76
CA LYS A 155 -2.63 6.57 -11.29
C LYS A 155 -2.70 6.59 -12.82
N ASP A 156 -2.21 5.56 -13.51
CA ASP A 156 -2.33 5.43 -14.96
C ASP A 156 -3.78 5.12 -15.37
N ALA A 157 -4.34 5.94 -16.28
CA ALA A 157 -5.71 5.78 -16.73
C ALA A 157 -5.95 4.48 -17.52
N THR A 158 -5.00 4.06 -18.36
CA THR A 158 -5.07 2.80 -19.10
C THR A 158 -5.05 1.61 -18.16
N VAL A 159 -4.22 1.63 -17.12
CA VAL A 159 -4.24 0.61 -16.06
C VAL A 159 -5.61 0.58 -15.37
N ARG A 160 -6.16 1.73 -14.97
CA ARG A 160 -7.47 1.77 -14.31
C ARG A 160 -8.60 1.23 -15.18
N GLU A 161 -8.58 1.52 -16.48
CA GLU A 161 -9.57 0.98 -17.41
C GLU A 161 -9.48 -0.55 -17.53
N SER A 162 -8.28 -1.12 -17.62
CA SER A 162 -8.13 -2.59 -17.69
C SER A 162 -8.60 -3.30 -16.42
N LEU A 163 -8.39 -2.67 -15.25
CA LEU A 163 -8.81 -3.22 -13.97
C LEU A 163 -10.34 -3.31 -13.80
N LYS A 164 -11.15 -2.55 -14.54
CA LYS A 164 -12.62 -2.63 -14.47
C LYS A 164 -13.15 -4.02 -14.81
N ALA A 165 -12.43 -4.81 -15.62
CA ALA A 165 -12.81 -6.16 -16.04
C ALA A 165 -12.22 -7.28 -15.15
N VAL A 166 -11.30 -6.98 -14.23
CA VAL A 166 -10.63 -7.98 -13.38
C VAL A 166 -11.61 -8.57 -12.36
N ARG A 167 -11.74 -9.89 -12.30
CA ARG A 167 -12.66 -10.62 -11.40
C ARG A 167 -11.99 -11.67 -10.54
N ASN A 168 -10.85 -12.21 -10.96
CA ASN A 168 -10.19 -13.31 -10.27
C ASN A 168 -8.67 -13.18 -10.31
N LYS A 169 -7.99 -14.14 -9.67
CA LYS A 169 -6.53 -14.21 -9.61
C LYS A 169 -5.86 -14.14 -10.99
N GLY A 170 -6.34 -14.91 -11.96
CA GLY A 170 -5.77 -14.95 -13.31
C GLY A 170 -5.90 -13.61 -14.03
N ASP A 171 -7.04 -12.93 -13.87
CA ASP A 171 -7.22 -11.59 -14.44
C ASP A 171 -6.26 -10.56 -13.81
N ILE A 172 -5.98 -10.67 -12.50
CA ILE A 172 -4.99 -9.84 -11.83
C ILE A 172 -3.61 -10.11 -12.42
N GLU A 173 -3.19 -11.38 -12.47
CA GLU A 173 -1.89 -11.77 -13.03
C GLU A 173 -1.73 -11.27 -14.48
N GLN A 174 -2.80 -11.34 -15.28
CA GLN A 174 -2.83 -10.84 -16.65
C GLN A 174 -2.76 -9.31 -16.72
N ALA A 175 -3.50 -8.57 -15.89
CA ALA A 175 -3.43 -7.12 -15.85
C ALA A 175 -2.03 -6.63 -15.48
N PHE A 176 -1.39 -7.30 -14.51
CA PHE A 176 0.03 -7.07 -14.27
C PHE A 176 0.83 -7.46 -15.51
N ALA A 177 0.60 -8.60 -16.18
CA ALA A 177 1.38 -9.02 -17.37
C ALA A 177 1.40 -7.96 -18.46
N ASP A 178 0.24 -7.39 -18.75
CA ASP A 178 0.05 -6.45 -19.85
C ASP A 178 0.53 -5.04 -19.54
N HIS A 179 0.40 -4.60 -18.28
CA HIS A 179 0.63 -3.19 -17.91
C HIS A 179 1.66 -2.98 -16.79
N GLY A 180 2.12 -4.06 -16.16
CA GLY A 180 2.98 -3.99 -14.99
C GLY A 180 4.45 -3.79 -15.32
N ALA A 181 5.10 -2.89 -14.58
CA ALA A 181 6.54 -2.68 -14.65
C ALA A 181 7.28 -3.59 -13.66
N ALA A 182 8.57 -3.82 -13.90
CA ALA A 182 9.44 -4.45 -12.92
C ALA A 182 9.48 -3.63 -11.62
N TYR A 183 9.46 -4.32 -10.48
CA TYR A 183 9.54 -3.70 -9.17
C TYR A 183 10.80 -4.22 -8.46
N SER A 184 11.84 -3.38 -8.44
CA SER A 184 13.18 -3.69 -7.96
C SER A 184 13.87 -2.46 -7.40
#